data_AF-A0A1G0JBI9-F1
#
_entry.id   AF-A0A1G0JBI9-F1
#
_cell.length_a   1.000
_cell.length_b   1.000
_cell.length_c   1.000
_cell.angle_alpha   90.00
_cell.angle_beta   90.00
_cell.angle_gamma   90.00
#
_symmetry.space_group_name_H-M   'P 1'
#
loop_
_entity.id
_entity.type
_entity.pdbx_description
1 polymer ?
#
loop_
_entity_poly.entity_id
_entity_poly.type
_entity_poly.pdbx_seq_one_letter_code
_entity_poly.pdbx_strand_id
1 'polypeptide(L)'
;MTSFISTPATYSATSLATSSRLALKPLFAALCLLTSTSSLADVARIEIERRETLSSEQTDIRYEAIYGTVHFTLDPLADGNQKVTGIRYAPVNDAGLVEFSADFKMLVPDAGHASDTLLYHVNNRGGSRVPPEISLTHPLTALGHTYLVTGWINELTPSDTRIRLHAPIVGTAAQPITGQVRYEIIVGSAGNDENIAGDNHLAYAPTETGMQNATLTQRVNQADPRVPIAREDFSLTVSSAPESNQPIVTLNVEGGLQPGVIYELIYEAKDPVLAGAGMAGIRDMVALLRHGTDDAALTTQLEALAVPDVEHTVAWGNSQSGRLLRLFLYQGFNEDLEGRRVFDGVMPVIAGAGYGMFNNRFAMPTRTNGQHENHLYPNDYYPFTYGDNDGLDPYSGRPDSVLRLTRNTNTEPKVMHIQTSNEYWIRGGSLPHTDPLGQRDTVIPDNVRFYAIGGSQHGSGSGQPREATAGQLPNNPNMWTPFADTLLAALVNWVSDDTPPPPSRYPKIADGTLVPSHLPSGEINPAAWSPLPGVNHPKAM
;
A
#
# COMPACT_ATOMS: atom_id res chain seq x y z
N MET A 1 -63.08 15.55 -10.98
CA MET A 1 -63.24 16.95 -11.42
C MET A 1 -62.08 17.73 -10.84
N THR A 2 -60.96 17.78 -11.55
CA THR A 2 -60.53 18.85 -12.50
C THR A 2 -59.69 19.94 -11.81
N SER A 3 -58.42 19.93 -12.22
CA SER A 3 -57.38 20.97 -12.29
C SER A 3 -57.70 22.41 -11.87
N PHE A 4 -56.68 23.09 -11.35
CA PHE A 4 -56.51 24.52 -11.59
C PHE A 4 -55.10 24.84 -12.11
N ILE A 5 -55.08 25.53 -13.24
CA ILE A 5 -53.95 26.16 -13.92
C ILE A 5 -54.03 27.69 -13.69
N SER A 6 -52.83 28.27 -13.69
CA SER A 6 -52.29 29.63 -13.60
C SER A 6 -53.03 30.90 -14.08
N THR A 7 -52.76 31.99 -13.34
CA THR A 7 -52.35 33.39 -13.73
C THR A 7 -53.30 34.28 -14.56
N PRO A 8 -53.02 35.59 -14.81
CA PRO A 8 -52.14 36.63 -14.18
C PRO A 8 -52.84 38.02 -14.00
N ALA A 9 -52.16 39.02 -13.42
CA ALA A 9 -52.41 40.48 -13.66
C ALA A 9 -51.22 41.32 -13.11
N THR A 10 -50.30 41.79 -13.97
CA THR A 10 -50.17 43.14 -14.55
C THR A 10 -49.65 44.25 -13.63
N TYR A 11 -48.47 44.75 -14.01
CA TYR A 11 -47.77 45.96 -13.57
C TYR A 11 -48.51 47.25 -13.94
N SER A 12 -48.33 48.31 -13.15
CA SER A 12 -48.45 49.70 -13.59
C SER A 12 -47.44 50.58 -12.86
N ALA A 13 -46.79 51.44 -13.65
CA ALA A 13 -45.71 52.33 -13.27
C ALA A 13 -46.24 53.73 -12.94
N THR A 14 -45.57 54.45 -12.03
CA THR A 14 -45.52 55.91 -12.08
C THR A 14 -44.24 56.41 -11.41
N SER A 15 -43.46 57.16 -12.17
CA SER A 15 -42.29 57.91 -11.71
C SER A 15 -42.70 59.25 -11.11
N LEU A 16 -41.93 59.77 -10.15
CA LEU A 16 -41.74 61.21 -9.96
C LEU A 16 -40.35 61.43 -9.33
N ALA A 17 -39.57 62.28 -9.99
CA ALA A 17 -38.23 62.69 -9.59
C ALA A 17 -38.30 63.92 -8.69
N THR A 18 -37.42 63.99 -7.69
CA THR A 18 -36.93 65.26 -7.12
C THR A 18 -35.56 65.06 -6.50
N SER A 19 -34.61 65.87 -6.96
CA SER A 19 -33.21 65.94 -6.55
C SER A 19 -33.04 66.70 -5.23
N SER A 20 -32.07 66.33 -4.37
CA SER A 20 -31.18 67.26 -3.62
C SER A 20 -30.25 66.55 -2.61
N ARG A 21 -28.94 66.62 -2.92
CA ARG A 21 -27.73 66.86 -2.08
C ARG A 21 -27.48 66.14 -0.74
N LEU A 22 -26.29 65.50 -0.74
CA LEU A 22 -25.24 65.38 0.30
C LEU A 22 -25.58 64.77 1.67
N ALA A 23 -25.02 63.58 1.93
CA ALA A 23 -24.11 63.33 3.06
C ALA A 23 -23.36 62.00 2.84
N LEU A 24 -22.04 62.09 2.67
CA LEU A 24 -21.11 60.96 2.66
C LEU A 24 -21.18 60.24 4.02
N LYS A 25 -21.46 58.93 4.02
CA LYS A 25 -21.12 58.02 5.12
C LYS A 25 -20.06 57.05 4.59
N PRO A 26 -18.94 56.81 5.28
CA PRO A 26 -17.98 55.82 4.84
C PRO A 26 -18.60 54.45 5.11
N LEU A 27 -18.94 53.73 4.04
CA LEU A 27 -19.22 52.31 4.12
C LEU A 27 -17.87 51.62 4.26
N PHE A 28 -17.55 51.13 5.45
CA PHE A 28 -16.42 50.22 5.67
C PHE A 28 -16.73 48.95 4.87
N ALA A 29 -16.23 48.88 3.63
CA ALA A 29 -16.11 47.62 2.92
C ALA A 29 -14.96 46.86 3.60
N ALA A 30 -15.31 45.95 4.52
CA ALA A 30 -14.39 44.93 4.98
C ALA A 30 -14.07 44.04 3.77
N LEU A 31 -13.01 44.40 3.07
CA LEU A 31 -12.39 43.54 2.07
C LEU A 31 -11.78 42.37 2.85
N CYS A 32 -12.52 41.28 2.97
CA CYS A 32 -11.96 39.98 3.33
C CYS A 32 -11.00 39.59 2.20
N LEU A 33 -9.76 40.09 2.31
CA LEU A 33 -8.61 39.46 1.69
C LEU A 33 -8.54 38.05 2.30
N LEU A 34 -9.18 37.10 1.61
CA LEU A 34 -8.77 35.71 1.67
C LEU A 34 -7.33 35.70 1.13
N THR A 35 -6.37 35.97 2.00
CA THR A 35 -5.03 35.43 1.81
C THR A 35 -5.24 33.92 1.83
N SER A 36 -5.29 33.31 0.67
CA SER A 36 -4.93 31.91 0.51
C SER A 36 -3.57 31.77 1.17
N THR A 37 -3.56 31.36 2.43
CA THR A 37 -2.37 30.88 3.10
C THR A 37 -1.94 29.70 2.27
N SER A 38 -0.87 29.88 1.49
CA SER A 38 -0.18 28.80 0.81
C SER A 38 -0.04 27.66 1.82
N SER A 39 -0.52 26.48 1.43
CA SER A 39 -0.44 25.24 2.20
C SER A 39 0.90 25.21 2.93
N LEU A 40 0.87 25.23 4.27
CA LEU A 40 2.07 25.14 5.09
C LEU A 40 2.56 23.69 5.04
N ALA A 41 3.19 23.37 3.91
CA ALA A 41 4.08 22.27 3.56
C ALA A 41 3.70 20.85 4.00
N ASP A 42 3.44 19.97 3.03
CA ASP A 42 3.36 18.52 3.24
C ASP A 42 4.75 17.87 3.41
N VAL A 43 5.75 18.37 2.67
CA VAL A 43 7.17 18.08 2.87
C VAL A 43 7.84 19.30 3.49
N ALA A 44 8.34 19.16 4.71
CA ALA A 44 8.97 20.26 5.43
C ALA A 44 10.47 20.40 5.10
N ARG A 45 11.17 19.28 4.87
CA ARG A 45 12.63 19.27 4.66
C ARG A 45 13.10 17.96 4.02
N ILE A 46 14.11 18.05 3.17
CA ILE A 46 14.84 16.92 2.60
C ILE A 46 16.28 17.01 3.07
N GLU A 47 16.74 15.98 3.77
CA GLU A 47 18.12 15.84 4.24
C GLU A 47 18.83 14.78 3.42
N ILE A 48 19.89 15.16 2.71
CA ILE A 48 20.73 14.22 1.93
C ILE A 48 21.89 13.80 2.82
N GLU A 49 21.98 12.51 3.09
CA GLU A 49 23.01 11.94 3.96
C GLU A 49 24.22 11.47 3.15
N ARG A 50 23.98 10.81 2.01
CA ARG A 50 25.06 10.32 1.15
C ARG A 50 24.66 10.24 -0.32
N ARG A 51 25.69 10.23 -1.17
CA ARG A 51 25.63 10.09 -2.62
C ARG A 51 26.63 9.08 -3.10
N GLU A 52 26.30 8.40 -4.18
CA GLU A 52 27.15 7.40 -4.82
C GLU A 52 26.89 7.38 -6.33
N THR A 53 27.95 7.55 -7.12
CA THR A 53 27.85 7.38 -8.57
C THR A 53 27.96 5.90 -8.94
N LEU A 54 26.89 5.34 -9.49
CA LEU A 54 26.87 4.03 -10.12
C LEU A 54 27.44 4.14 -11.54
N SER A 55 28.54 3.42 -11.79
CA SER A 55 29.17 3.33 -13.11
C SER A 55 29.65 1.90 -13.40
N SER A 56 29.87 1.58 -14.68
CA SER A 56 30.35 0.26 -15.14
C SER A 56 31.19 0.41 -16.41
N GLU A 57 32.13 -0.50 -16.64
CA GLU A 57 32.89 -0.56 -17.90
C GLU A 57 32.06 -1.10 -19.08
N GLN A 58 30.89 -1.69 -18.80
CA GLN A 58 30.04 -2.34 -19.81
C GLN A 58 29.11 -1.36 -20.55
N THR A 59 28.92 -0.15 -20.02
CA THR A 59 28.02 0.87 -20.59
C THR A 59 28.42 2.26 -20.13
N ASP A 60 28.16 3.27 -20.95
CA ASP A 60 28.39 4.68 -20.61
C ASP A 60 27.28 5.26 -19.70
N ILE A 61 26.21 4.51 -19.46
CA ILE A 61 25.10 4.91 -18.58
C ILE A 61 25.58 5.00 -17.12
N ARG A 62 25.23 6.10 -16.45
CA ARG A 62 25.51 6.33 -15.03
C ARG A 62 24.29 6.82 -14.31
N TYR A 63 24.26 6.55 -13.01
CA TYR A 63 23.23 7.02 -12.09
C TYR A 63 23.89 7.55 -10.83
N GLU A 64 23.35 8.63 -10.28
CA GLU A 64 23.61 9.10 -8.93
C GLU A 64 22.59 8.47 -7.98
N ALA A 65 23.07 7.68 -7.02
CA ALA A 65 22.27 7.11 -5.95
C ALA A 65 22.34 8.03 -4.71
N ILE A 66 21.21 8.63 -4.37
CA ILE A 66 21.05 9.59 -3.28
C ILE A 66 20.27 8.93 -2.15
N TYR A 67 20.75 9.07 -0.93
CA TYR A 67 20.13 8.51 0.27
C TYR A 67 19.96 9.60 1.31
N GLY A 68 18.88 9.53 2.06
CA GLY A 68 18.68 10.42 3.20
C GLY A 68 17.31 10.29 3.83
N THR A 69 16.87 11.38 4.45
CA THR A 69 15.60 11.44 5.19
C THR A 69 14.74 12.58 4.67
N VAL A 70 13.45 12.30 4.43
CA VAL A 70 12.44 13.34 4.17
C VAL A 70 11.63 13.57 5.44
N HIS A 71 11.48 14.82 5.83
CA HIS A 71 10.65 15.26 6.94
C HIS A 71 9.35 15.87 6.40
N PHE A 72 8.24 15.49 7.01
CA PHE A 72 6.90 15.83 6.58
C PHE A 72 6.12 16.48 7.72
N THR A 73 5.13 17.28 7.33
CA THR A 73 4.12 17.84 8.23
C THR A 73 2.74 17.62 7.65
N LEU A 74 1.78 17.12 8.45
CA LEU A 74 0.39 16.96 8.03
C LEU A 74 -0.50 17.89 8.83
N ASP A 75 -1.30 18.70 8.15
CA ASP A 75 -2.45 19.35 8.79
C ASP A 75 -3.53 18.29 9.09
N PRO A 76 -3.85 18.01 10.37
CA PRO A 76 -4.87 17.02 10.74
C PRO A 76 -6.29 17.44 10.34
N LEU A 77 -6.51 18.71 10.00
CA LEU A 77 -7.80 19.25 9.58
C LEU A 77 -7.99 19.24 8.06
N ALA A 78 -6.90 19.12 7.28
CA ALA A 78 -7.00 19.06 5.82
C ALA A 78 -7.72 17.79 5.35
N ASP A 79 -8.70 17.93 4.45
CA ASP A 79 -9.54 16.81 3.98
C ASP A 79 -8.71 15.65 3.39
N GLY A 80 -7.64 15.96 2.65
CA GLY A 80 -6.72 14.97 2.10
C GLY A 80 -5.96 14.17 3.16
N ASN A 81 -5.77 14.73 4.36
CA ASN A 81 -5.05 14.11 5.47
C ASN A 81 -5.97 13.39 6.46
N GLN A 82 -7.26 13.77 6.54
CA GLN A 82 -8.25 13.09 7.38
C GLN A 82 -8.47 11.61 7.02
N LYS A 83 -8.06 11.20 5.81
CA LYS A 83 -7.98 9.79 5.36
C LYS A 83 -7.01 8.96 6.22
N VAL A 84 -6.02 9.57 6.87
CA VAL A 84 -5.04 8.88 7.74
C VAL A 84 -5.70 8.49 9.07
N THR A 85 -5.84 7.20 9.31
CA THR A 85 -6.48 6.66 10.51
C THR A 85 -5.72 7.10 11.76
N GLY A 86 -6.43 7.79 12.65
CA GLY A 86 -5.90 8.23 13.93
C GLY A 86 -5.27 9.62 13.92
N ILE A 87 -5.20 10.31 12.77
CA ILE A 87 -4.52 11.61 12.65
C ILE A 87 -5.04 12.66 13.64
N ARG A 88 -6.34 12.69 13.93
CA ARG A 88 -6.95 13.60 14.92
C ARG A 88 -6.45 13.42 16.36
N TYR A 89 -5.75 12.33 16.64
CA TYR A 89 -5.19 12.02 17.94
C TYR A 89 -3.64 12.07 17.92
N ALA A 90 -3.04 12.33 16.77
CA ALA A 90 -1.59 12.45 16.66
C ALA A 90 -1.11 13.71 17.39
N PRO A 91 0.10 13.70 17.97
CA PRO A 91 0.71 14.90 18.51
C PRO A 91 0.94 15.93 17.40
N VAL A 92 0.77 17.20 17.74
CA VAL A 92 1.00 18.33 16.83
C VAL A 92 2.06 19.27 17.40
N ASN A 93 2.81 19.93 16.52
CA ASN A 93 3.76 20.98 16.87
C ASN A 93 3.05 22.31 17.18
N ASP A 94 3.82 23.37 17.46
CA ASP A 94 3.30 24.71 17.77
C ASP A 94 2.48 25.34 16.62
N ALA A 95 2.66 24.85 15.38
CA ALA A 95 1.88 25.26 14.21
C ALA A 95 0.60 24.42 14.03
N GLY A 96 0.34 23.45 14.90
CA GLY A 96 -0.82 22.55 14.80
C GLY A 96 -0.66 21.42 13.77
N LEU A 97 0.57 21.17 13.30
CA LEU A 97 0.86 20.15 12.29
C LEU A 97 1.45 18.89 12.92
N VAL A 98 1.11 17.72 12.37
CA VAL A 98 1.66 16.42 12.76
C VAL A 98 2.99 16.20 12.05
N GLU A 99 4.07 15.99 12.80
CA GLU A 99 5.41 15.76 12.25
C GLU A 99 5.72 14.26 12.14
N PHE A 100 6.35 13.87 11.02
CA PHE A 100 6.93 12.54 10.84
C PHE A 100 8.08 12.58 9.83
N SER A 101 8.83 11.49 9.69
CA SER A 101 9.85 11.38 8.65
C SER A 101 9.87 10.00 8.01
N ALA A 102 10.51 9.90 6.86
CA ALA A 102 10.78 8.63 6.19
C ALA A 102 12.16 8.64 5.57
N ASP A 103 12.86 7.52 5.65
CA ASP A 103 14.08 7.31 4.89
C ASP A 103 13.73 7.31 3.40
N PHE A 104 14.63 7.76 2.55
CA PHE A 104 14.49 7.66 1.10
C PHE A 104 15.78 7.22 0.41
N LYS A 105 15.58 6.60 -0.75
CA LYS A 105 16.61 6.33 -1.73
C LYS A 105 16.11 6.77 -3.09
N MET A 106 16.95 7.48 -3.82
CA MET A 106 16.66 7.96 -5.16
C MET A 106 17.80 7.62 -6.10
N LEU A 107 17.50 7.21 -7.33
CA LEU A 107 18.50 7.01 -8.37
C LEU A 107 18.18 7.92 -9.55
N VAL A 108 19.07 8.85 -9.81
CA VAL A 108 18.93 9.89 -10.83
C VAL A 108 19.91 9.59 -11.97
N PRO A 109 19.44 9.44 -13.23
CA PRO A 109 20.31 9.24 -14.37
C PRO A 109 21.13 10.50 -14.69
N ASP A 110 22.31 10.32 -15.29
CA ASP A 110 23.05 11.45 -15.87
C ASP A 110 22.19 12.19 -16.91
N ALA A 111 22.32 13.52 -16.98
CA ALA A 111 21.45 14.38 -17.80
C ALA A 111 21.35 13.99 -19.28
N GLY A 112 22.41 13.42 -19.88
CA GLY A 112 22.40 12.96 -21.27
C GLY A 112 21.60 11.67 -21.52
N HIS A 113 21.18 10.98 -20.45
CA HIS A 113 20.43 9.73 -20.46
C HIS A 113 19.10 9.85 -19.71
N ALA A 114 18.76 11.02 -19.18
CA ALA A 114 17.56 11.22 -18.38
C ALA A 114 16.29 11.29 -19.24
N SER A 115 15.22 10.68 -18.74
CA SER A 115 13.83 10.86 -19.19
C SER A 115 13.05 11.71 -18.20
N ASP A 116 11.85 12.11 -18.60
CA ASP A 116 10.86 12.86 -17.80
C ASP A 116 10.01 11.98 -16.86
N THR A 117 10.37 10.71 -16.71
CA THR A 117 9.57 9.73 -15.98
C THR A 117 10.17 9.42 -14.62
N LEU A 118 9.36 9.60 -13.57
CA LEU A 118 9.62 9.15 -12.22
C LEU A 118 8.98 7.79 -11.97
N LEU A 119 9.82 6.81 -11.65
CA LEU A 119 9.49 5.45 -11.29
C LEU A 119 9.54 5.27 -9.77
N TYR A 120 8.37 5.25 -9.12
CA TYR A 120 8.25 4.99 -7.69
C TYR A 120 8.16 3.47 -7.39
N HIS A 121 9.14 2.94 -6.68
CA HIS A 121 9.08 1.55 -6.19
C HIS A 121 8.64 1.53 -4.73
N VAL A 122 7.47 0.97 -4.48
CA VAL A 122 7.02 0.70 -3.10
C VAL A 122 7.87 -0.47 -2.56
N ASN A 123 8.75 -0.17 -1.61
CA ASN A 123 9.62 -1.17 -0.98
C ASN A 123 8.80 -2.27 -0.28
N ASN A 124 9.40 -3.44 -0.10
CA ASN A 124 8.79 -4.56 0.60
C ASN A 124 9.54 -4.78 1.92
N ARG A 125 8.90 -4.43 3.06
CA ARG A 125 9.49 -4.55 4.41
C ARG A 125 10.84 -3.84 4.56
N GLY A 126 10.96 -2.66 3.96
CA GLY A 126 12.17 -1.83 3.97
C GLY A 126 13.20 -2.25 2.92
N GLY A 127 13.07 -3.43 2.33
CA GLY A 127 13.93 -3.93 1.26
C GLY A 127 13.51 -3.40 -0.10
N SER A 128 14.46 -2.85 -0.84
CA SER A 128 14.24 -2.39 -2.22
C SER A 128 15.55 -2.43 -3.01
N ARG A 129 15.49 -2.98 -4.23
CA ARG A 129 16.57 -2.90 -5.20
C ARG A 129 15.97 -2.57 -6.56
N VAL A 130 16.31 -1.40 -7.10
CA VAL A 130 15.79 -0.93 -8.40
C VAL A 130 16.75 -1.29 -9.55
N PRO A 131 16.30 -1.29 -10.82
CA PRO A 131 17.10 -1.74 -11.96
C PRO A 131 18.55 -1.23 -12.03
N PRO A 132 18.86 0.08 -11.83
CA PRO A 132 20.25 0.53 -11.92
C PRO A 132 21.15 -0.06 -10.82
N GLU A 133 20.60 -0.42 -9.66
CA GLU A 133 21.33 -1.10 -8.58
C GLU A 133 21.52 -2.60 -8.84
N ILE A 134 20.66 -3.21 -9.67
CA ILE A 134 20.81 -4.60 -10.10
C ILE A 134 21.97 -4.70 -11.08
N SER A 135 21.90 -3.89 -12.15
CA SER A 135 22.97 -3.73 -13.13
C SER A 135 22.72 -2.50 -14.00
N LEU A 136 23.77 -1.78 -14.37
CA LEU A 136 23.66 -0.71 -15.35
C LEU A 136 23.33 -1.19 -16.77
N THR A 137 23.44 -2.49 -17.03
CA THR A 137 23.01 -3.14 -18.29
C THR A 137 21.60 -3.71 -18.21
N HIS A 138 20.91 -3.56 -17.08
CA HIS A 138 19.52 -3.98 -16.96
C HIS A 138 18.65 -3.23 -17.99
N PRO A 139 17.73 -3.90 -18.72
CA PRO A 139 16.95 -3.26 -19.79
C PRO A 139 16.20 -1.99 -19.35
N LEU A 140 15.60 -2.00 -18.15
CA LEU A 140 14.94 -0.81 -17.58
C LEU A 140 15.89 0.33 -17.20
N THR A 141 17.17 0.05 -16.92
CA THR A 141 18.17 1.11 -16.66
C THR A 141 18.43 1.93 -17.93
N ALA A 142 18.42 1.26 -19.09
CA ALA A 142 18.62 1.89 -20.39
C ALA A 142 17.49 2.85 -20.79
N LEU A 143 16.36 2.88 -20.07
CA LEU A 143 15.27 3.81 -20.31
C LEU A 143 15.47 5.17 -19.63
N GLY A 144 16.44 5.29 -18.71
CA GLY A 144 16.80 6.61 -18.18
C GLY A 144 15.78 7.22 -17.22
N HIS A 145 15.01 6.41 -16.50
CA HIS A 145 14.01 6.89 -15.55
C HIS A 145 14.65 7.28 -14.22
N THR A 146 14.10 8.28 -13.53
CA THR A 146 14.44 8.51 -12.12
C THR A 146 13.72 7.48 -11.26
N TYR A 147 14.41 6.84 -10.31
CA TYR A 147 13.80 5.88 -9.39
C TYR A 147 13.68 6.49 -8.00
N LEU A 148 12.51 6.38 -7.35
CA LEU A 148 12.30 6.80 -5.97
C LEU A 148 11.79 5.64 -5.11
N VAL A 149 12.32 5.55 -3.90
CA VAL A 149 11.87 4.65 -2.84
C VAL A 149 11.79 5.45 -1.55
N THR A 150 10.65 5.43 -0.86
CA THR A 150 10.52 5.99 0.49
C THR A 150 10.11 4.93 1.49
N GLY A 151 10.40 5.17 2.77
CA GLY A 151 9.97 4.34 3.87
C GLY A 151 8.49 4.53 4.16
N TRP A 152 7.77 3.43 4.38
CA TRP A 152 6.32 3.48 4.63
C TRP A 152 5.86 2.54 5.75
N ILE A 153 6.77 1.77 6.35
CA ILE A 153 6.50 0.84 7.45
C ILE A 153 7.32 1.23 8.68
N ASN A 154 6.64 1.51 9.79
CA ASN A 154 7.26 1.86 11.07
C ASN A 154 7.68 0.62 11.89
N GLU A 155 6.94 -0.48 11.73
CA GLU A 155 7.10 -1.76 12.44
C GLU A 155 8.44 -2.48 12.18
N LEU A 156 9.32 -1.95 11.32
CA LEU A 156 10.58 -2.63 10.97
C LEU A 156 11.64 -2.38 12.04
N THR A 157 12.41 -3.42 12.39
CA THR A 157 13.65 -3.22 13.18
C THR A 157 14.61 -2.31 12.40
N PRO A 158 15.34 -1.40 13.06
CA PRO A 158 16.37 -0.60 12.39
C PRO A 158 17.48 -1.45 11.75
N SER A 159 18.01 -0.99 10.60
CA SER A 159 19.27 -1.44 10.00
C SER A 159 19.65 -0.53 8.83
N ASP A 160 20.94 -0.45 8.51
CA ASP A 160 21.48 0.37 7.40
C ASP A 160 20.91 0.07 6.00
N THR A 161 20.25 -1.08 5.82
CA THR A 161 19.70 -1.52 4.54
C THR A 161 18.18 -1.41 4.43
N ARG A 162 17.49 -0.98 5.49
CA ARG A 162 16.03 -0.88 5.54
C ARG A 162 15.58 0.56 5.45
N ILE A 163 14.74 0.85 4.46
CA ILE A 163 14.11 2.15 4.27
C ILE A 163 12.80 2.19 5.08
N ARG A 164 12.77 2.99 6.16
CA ARG A 164 11.72 2.94 7.19
C ARG A 164 10.90 4.23 7.25
N LEU A 165 9.67 4.07 7.72
CA LEU A 165 8.85 5.19 8.18
C LEU A 165 9.15 5.43 9.65
N HIS A 166 9.25 6.69 10.05
CA HIS A 166 9.38 7.12 11.44
C HIS A 166 8.15 7.96 11.80
N ALA A 167 7.07 7.26 12.15
CA ALA A 167 5.77 7.86 12.44
C ALA A 167 5.61 8.09 13.95
N PRO A 168 4.89 9.15 14.37
CA PRO A 168 4.61 9.38 15.78
C PRO A 168 3.66 8.32 16.35
N ILE A 169 3.70 8.16 17.67
CA ILE A 169 2.65 7.47 18.42
C ILE A 169 1.40 8.35 18.43
N VAL A 170 0.25 7.75 18.18
CA VAL A 170 -1.06 8.37 18.21
C VAL A 170 -1.61 8.32 19.64
N GLY A 171 -1.96 9.48 20.20
CA GLY A 171 -2.35 9.68 21.58
C GLY A 171 -1.35 10.54 22.35
N THR A 172 -1.55 10.66 23.67
CA THR A 172 -0.61 11.37 24.57
C THR A 172 -0.34 10.53 25.80
N ALA A 173 0.71 10.84 26.56
CA ALA A 173 0.96 10.16 27.84
C ALA A 173 -0.22 10.29 28.83
N ALA A 174 -0.97 11.41 28.76
CA ALA A 174 -2.17 11.63 29.57
C ALA A 174 -3.42 10.91 29.03
N GLN A 175 -3.46 10.62 27.73
CA GLN A 175 -4.55 9.95 27.03
C GLN A 175 -4.00 8.89 26.08
N PRO A 176 -3.45 7.78 26.62
CA PRO A 176 -2.92 6.72 25.79
C PRO A 176 -4.07 6.03 25.06
N ILE A 177 -3.81 5.64 23.81
CA ILE A 177 -4.75 4.81 23.06
C ILE A 177 -4.39 3.35 23.29
N THR A 178 -5.35 2.58 23.78
CA THR A 178 -5.23 1.12 23.95
C THR A 178 -6.16 0.38 23.00
N GLY A 179 -5.89 -0.91 22.80
CA GLY A 179 -6.74 -1.78 22.01
C GLY A 179 -6.25 -3.22 22.00
N GLN A 180 -7.16 -4.15 21.73
CA GLN A 180 -6.79 -5.56 21.58
C GLN A 180 -5.99 -5.76 20.29
N VAL A 181 -4.86 -6.43 20.39
CA VAL A 181 -4.06 -6.88 19.25
C VAL A 181 -4.03 -8.40 19.24
N ARG A 182 -3.91 -8.95 18.03
CA ARG A 182 -3.84 -10.38 17.79
C ARG A 182 -2.58 -10.68 17.01
N TYR A 183 -1.83 -11.68 17.45
CA TYR A 183 -0.65 -12.21 16.79
C TYR A 183 -0.85 -13.70 16.55
N GLU A 184 -0.79 -14.14 15.29
CA GLU A 184 -0.57 -15.55 14.97
C GLU A 184 0.93 -15.81 14.83
N ILE A 185 1.44 -16.82 15.51
CA ILE A 185 2.86 -17.13 15.62
C ILE A 185 3.05 -18.57 15.16
N ILE A 186 3.97 -18.79 14.23
CA ILE A 186 4.34 -20.10 13.70
C ILE A 186 5.87 -20.12 13.63
N VAL A 187 6.44 -21.22 14.09
CA VAL A 187 7.89 -21.38 14.17
C VAL A 187 8.39 -22.34 13.10
N GLY A 188 9.55 -22.04 12.50
CA GLY A 188 10.22 -22.93 11.54
C GLY A 188 10.97 -24.10 12.21
N SER A 189 11.26 -23.96 13.49
CA SER A 189 11.95 -24.96 14.32
C SER A 189 11.40 -24.92 15.74
N ALA A 190 11.50 -26.04 16.46
CA ALA A 190 11.12 -26.08 17.85
C ALA A 190 12.00 -25.14 18.70
N GLY A 191 11.39 -24.42 19.64
CA GLY A 191 12.08 -23.46 20.51
C GLY A 191 11.11 -22.87 21.52
N ASN A 192 11.63 -22.30 22.61
CA ASN A 192 10.76 -21.73 23.64
C ASN A 192 10.42 -20.27 23.38
N ASP A 193 11.32 -19.54 22.72
CA ASP A 193 11.26 -18.09 22.56
C ASP A 193 11.02 -17.73 21.09
N GLU A 194 10.07 -16.84 20.83
CA GLU A 194 9.77 -16.33 19.49
C GLU A 194 9.40 -14.85 19.53
N ASN A 195 9.93 -14.06 18.60
CA ASN A 195 9.45 -12.69 18.42
C ASN A 195 8.04 -12.74 17.83
N ILE A 196 7.05 -12.20 18.54
CA ILE A 196 5.65 -12.34 18.11
C ILE A 196 5.36 -11.65 16.78
N ALA A 197 6.16 -10.63 16.42
CA ALA A 197 6.04 -9.92 15.15
C ALA A 197 6.75 -10.64 13.98
N GLY A 198 7.58 -11.65 14.28
CA GLY A 198 8.45 -12.34 13.34
C GLY A 198 9.77 -11.62 13.09
N ASP A 199 10.67 -12.27 12.35
CA ASP A 199 12.00 -11.75 12.05
C ASP A 199 11.95 -10.34 11.46
N ASN A 200 12.83 -9.46 11.95
CA ASN A 200 12.99 -8.08 11.46
C ASN A 200 11.79 -7.14 11.69
N HIS A 201 10.83 -7.54 12.52
CA HIS A 201 9.65 -6.76 12.87
C HIS A 201 9.55 -6.50 14.38
N LEU A 202 8.84 -5.43 14.71
CA LEU A 202 8.56 -4.96 16.05
C LEU A 202 7.06 -5.15 16.33
N ALA A 203 6.67 -5.11 17.60
CA ALA A 203 5.29 -5.31 18.01
C ALA A 203 4.72 -4.04 18.68
N TYR A 204 3.45 -4.06 19.02
CA TYR A 204 2.88 -3.05 19.91
C TYR A 204 3.08 -3.42 21.37
N ALA A 205 3.49 -2.44 22.18
CA ALA A 205 3.74 -2.68 23.60
C ALA A 205 2.45 -3.12 24.31
N PRO A 206 2.47 -4.22 25.10
CA PRO A 206 1.34 -4.55 25.98
C PRO A 206 1.14 -3.46 27.05
N THR A 207 -0.11 -3.21 27.44
CA THR A 207 -0.40 -2.52 28.71
C THR A 207 -0.05 -3.41 29.89
N GLU A 208 -0.02 -2.88 31.11
CA GLU A 208 0.15 -3.73 32.30
C GLU A 208 -0.97 -4.77 32.42
N THR A 209 -2.22 -4.34 32.17
CA THR A 209 -3.37 -5.25 32.10
C THR A 209 -3.25 -6.23 30.94
N GLY A 210 -2.80 -5.80 29.76
CA GLY A 210 -2.57 -6.66 28.61
C GLY A 210 -1.48 -7.71 28.88
N MET A 211 -0.44 -7.35 29.60
CA MET A 211 0.62 -8.27 30.04
C MET A 211 0.07 -9.34 31.00
N GLN A 212 -0.75 -8.95 31.97
CA GLN A 212 -1.32 -9.87 32.96
C GLN A 212 -2.38 -10.79 32.33
N ASN A 213 -3.25 -10.23 31.49
CA ASN A 213 -4.43 -10.91 30.94
C ASN A 213 -4.25 -11.43 29.51
N ALA A 214 -3.02 -11.47 28.99
CA ALA A 214 -2.74 -12.06 27.69
C ALA A 214 -3.29 -13.49 27.63
N THR A 215 -3.83 -13.88 26.48
CA THR A 215 -4.31 -15.23 26.23
C THR A 215 -3.52 -15.85 25.10
N LEU A 216 -3.13 -17.11 25.27
CA LEU A 216 -2.47 -17.91 24.25
C LEU A 216 -3.30 -19.15 23.95
N THR A 217 -3.51 -19.43 22.67
CA THR A 217 -4.13 -20.68 22.22
C THR A 217 -3.30 -21.31 21.14
N GLN A 218 -3.45 -22.62 20.95
CA GLN A 218 -2.82 -23.37 19.87
C GLN A 218 -3.86 -24.13 19.04
N ARG A 219 -3.57 -24.31 17.76
CA ARG A 219 -4.33 -25.15 16.83
C ARG A 219 -3.43 -25.59 15.67
N VAL A 220 -3.79 -26.68 14.99
CA VAL A 220 -3.05 -27.13 13.80
C VAL A 220 -3.61 -26.43 12.56
N ASN A 221 -4.92 -26.51 12.31
CA ASN A 221 -5.53 -25.84 11.16
C ASN A 221 -6.29 -24.59 11.59
N GLN A 222 -6.48 -23.65 10.65
CA GLN A 222 -7.17 -22.39 10.95
C GLN A 222 -8.58 -22.58 11.52
N ALA A 223 -9.31 -23.59 11.04
CA ALA A 223 -10.68 -23.89 11.45
C ALA A 223 -10.77 -24.80 12.69
N ASP A 224 -9.65 -25.35 13.16
CA ASP A 224 -9.65 -26.22 14.33
C ASP A 224 -10.03 -25.42 15.59
N PRO A 225 -10.68 -26.07 16.59
CA PRO A 225 -10.94 -25.44 17.87
C PRO A 225 -9.64 -24.93 18.49
N ARG A 226 -9.69 -23.71 19.04
CA ARG A 226 -8.59 -23.14 19.82
C ARG A 226 -8.43 -23.90 21.13
N VAL A 227 -7.25 -24.46 21.37
CA VAL A 227 -6.89 -25.10 22.63
C VAL A 227 -6.11 -24.09 23.47
N PRO A 228 -6.63 -23.66 24.65
CA PRO A 228 -5.92 -22.70 25.47
C PRO A 228 -4.63 -23.29 26.05
N ILE A 229 -3.59 -22.46 26.15
CA ILE A 229 -2.39 -22.70 26.94
C ILE A 229 -2.55 -21.91 28.24
N ALA A 230 -2.28 -22.54 29.39
CA ALA A 230 -2.52 -21.92 30.68
C ALA A 230 -1.63 -20.68 30.85
N ARG A 231 -2.10 -19.68 31.61
CA ARG A 231 -1.40 -18.38 31.72
C ARG A 231 -0.02 -18.53 32.35
N GLU A 232 0.14 -19.48 33.25
CA GLU A 232 1.38 -19.86 33.91
C GLU A 232 2.40 -20.53 32.97
N ASP A 233 1.94 -21.15 31.87
CA ASP A 233 2.79 -21.89 30.92
C ASP A 233 3.39 -21.00 29.82
N PHE A 234 3.15 -19.68 29.85
CA PHE A 234 3.79 -18.75 28.92
C PHE A 234 4.03 -17.37 29.55
N SER A 235 4.98 -16.64 28.97
CA SER A 235 5.29 -15.26 29.37
C SER A 235 5.62 -14.40 28.16
N LEU A 236 5.48 -13.08 28.33
CA LEU A 236 5.91 -12.10 27.34
C LEU A 236 7.04 -11.27 27.95
N THR A 237 8.12 -11.11 27.19
CA THR A 237 9.21 -10.18 27.53
C THR A 237 9.21 -9.03 26.54
N VAL A 238 9.30 -7.80 27.05
CA VAL A 238 9.33 -6.58 26.23
C VAL A 238 10.73 -5.99 26.31
N SER A 239 11.35 -5.75 25.16
CA SER A 239 12.65 -5.08 25.07
C SER A 239 12.57 -3.91 24.09
N SER A 240 13.24 -2.81 24.42
CA SER A 240 13.32 -1.65 23.54
C SER A 240 14.16 -1.96 22.31
N ALA A 241 13.71 -1.55 21.13
CA ALA A 241 14.55 -1.44 19.95
C ALA A 241 15.13 -0.02 19.88
N PRO A 242 16.45 0.17 19.72
CA PRO A 242 17.03 1.49 19.44
C PRO A 242 16.35 2.13 18.22
N GLU A 243 16.28 3.47 18.17
CA GLU A 243 15.78 4.19 16.97
C GLU A 243 14.39 3.73 16.50
N SER A 244 13.56 3.29 17.45
CA SER A 244 12.19 2.91 17.22
C SER A 244 11.33 3.22 18.44
N ASN A 245 10.07 3.55 18.17
CA ASN A 245 9.05 3.73 19.19
C ASN A 245 8.22 2.45 19.45
N GLN A 246 8.55 1.36 18.75
CA GLN A 246 7.93 0.04 18.95
C GLN A 246 8.95 -0.95 19.54
N PRO A 247 8.56 -1.77 20.53
CA PRO A 247 9.46 -2.76 21.14
C PRO A 247 9.53 -4.07 20.36
N ILE A 248 10.53 -4.88 20.69
CA ILE A 248 10.50 -6.32 20.45
C ILE A 248 9.70 -6.95 21.60
N VAL A 249 8.72 -7.79 21.25
CA VAL A 249 7.95 -8.57 22.22
C VAL A 249 8.20 -10.04 21.95
N THR A 250 8.83 -10.72 22.90
CA THR A 250 9.18 -12.14 22.81
C THR A 250 8.17 -12.95 23.60
N LEU A 251 7.53 -13.91 22.96
CA LEU A 251 6.73 -14.94 23.61
C LEU A 251 7.65 -16.08 24.03
N ASN A 252 7.58 -16.46 25.30
CA ASN A 252 8.18 -17.68 25.84
C ASN A 252 7.07 -18.68 26.21
N VAL A 253 7.16 -19.92 25.76
CA VAL A 253 6.20 -21.00 26.09
C VAL A 253 6.92 -22.17 26.77
N GLU A 254 6.43 -22.58 27.93
CA GLU A 254 6.90 -23.78 28.63
C GLU A 254 6.55 -25.03 27.80
N GLY A 255 7.52 -25.93 27.63
CA GLY A 255 7.39 -27.08 26.73
C GLY A 255 7.64 -26.77 25.24
N GLY A 256 7.75 -25.49 24.87
CA GLY A 256 8.23 -25.02 23.57
C GLY A 256 7.17 -24.95 22.47
N LEU A 257 7.38 -23.99 21.57
CA LEU A 257 6.68 -23.80 20.32
C LEU A 257 7.07 -24.90 19.32
N GLN A 258 6.11 -25.41 18.56
CA GLN A 258 6.30 -26.51 17.61
C GLN A 258 6.01 -26.08 16.17
N PRO A 259 6.83 -26.52 15.19
CA PRO A 259 6.54 -26.29 13.78
C PRO A 259 5.19 -26.88 13.35
N GLY A 260 4.48 -26.15 12.49
CA GLY A 260 3.16 -26.54 11.98
C GLY A 260 2.00 -26.35 12.95
N VAL A 261 2.24 -25.70 14.10
CA VAL A 261 1.21 -25.27 15.04
C VAL A 261 1.03 -23.75 14.94
N ILE A 262 -0.21 -23.31 14.91
CA ILE A 262 -0.58 -21.90 14.95
C ILE A 262 -0.85 -21.51 16.39
N TYR A 263 0.01 -20.67 16.95
CA TYR A 263 -0.18 -20.05 18.24
C TYR A 263 -0.87 -18.70 18.06
N GLU A 264 -2.01 -18.50 18.70
CA GLU A 264 -2.74 -17.22 18.69
C GLU A 264 -2.59 -16.54 20.04
N LEU A 265 -1.85 -15.45 20.06
CA LEU A 265 -1.65 -14.56 21.18
C LEU A 265 -2.57 -13.33 21.04
N ILE A 266 -3.33 -13.04 22.09
CA ILE A 266 -4.18 -11.84 22.17
C ILE A 266 -3.86 -11.10 23.47
N TYR A 267 -3.66 -9.79 23.38
CA TYR A 267 -3.47 -8.92 24.55
C TYR A 267 -3.92 -7.49 24.26
N GLU A 268 -4.14 -6.72 25.32
CA GLU A 268 -4.34 -5.27 25.21
C GLU A 268 -2.99 -4.57 24.97
N ALA A 269 -2.82 -3.96 23.81
CA ALA A 269 -1.69 -3.11 23.49
C ALA A 269 -1.98 -1.64 23.71
N LYS A 270 -0.93 -0.83 23.68
CA LYS A 270 -0.96 0.63 23.72
C LYS A 270 -0.04 1.23 22.64
N ASP A 271 -0.12 2.55 22.53
CA ASP A 271 0.80 3.38 21.75
C ASP A 271 0.79 3.02 20.24
N PRO A 272 -0.39 3.02 19.57
CA PRO A 272 -0.46 2.76 18.14
C PRO A 272 0.27 3.87 17.36
N VAL A 273 0.98 3.51 16.30
CA VAL A 273 1.69 4.47 15.43
C VAL A 273 0.79 4.99 14.32
N LEU A 274 1.07 6.19 13.81
CA LEU A 274 0.34 6.81 12.70
C LEU A 274 0.72 6.14 11.35
N ALA A 275 0.40 4.86 11.18
CA ALA A 275 0.91 4.04 10.07
C ALA A 275 0.51 4.58 8.69
N GLY A 276 -0.69 5.14 8.54
CA GLY A 276 -1.17 5.72 7.29
C GLY A 276 -0.35 6.93 6.80
N ALA A 277 0.47 7.54 7.67
CA ALA A 277 1.41 8.59 7.27
C ALA A 277 2.41 8.11 6.21
N GLY A 278 2.70 6.80 6.15
CA GLY A 278 3.52 6.23 5.07
C GLY A 278 2.91 6.47 3.69
N MET A 279 1.59 6.36 3.52
CA MET A 279 0.94 6.65 2.24
C MET A 279 0.85 8.15 1.95
N ALA A 280 0.66 8.99 2.99
CA ALA A 280 0.75 10.44 2.83
C ALA A 280 2.16 10.85 2.36
N GLY A 281 3.22 10.35 2.99
CA GLY A 281 4.60 10.64 2.58
C GLY A 281 4.93 10.21 1.15
N ILE A 282 4.35 9.11 0.66
CA ILE A 282 4.45 8.72 -0.76
C ILE A 282 3.79 9.76 -1.67
N ARG A 283 2.53 10.11 -1.38
CA ARG A 283 1.76 11.12 -2.12
C ARG A 283 2.52 12.45 -2.19
N ASP A 284 2.99 12.92 -1.04
CA ASP A 284 3.55 14.26 -0.86
C ASP A 284 4.93 14.38 -1.49
N MET A 285 5.79 13.36 -1.35
CA MET A 285 7.11 13.36 -1.99
C MET A 285 7.01 13.30 -3.51
N VAL A 286 6.09 12.50 -4.06
CA VAL A 286 5.89 12.41 -5.52
C VAL A 286 5.28 13.70 -6.07
N ALA A 287 4.29 14.27 -5.37
CA ALA A 287 3.70 15.56 -5.75
C ALA A 287 4.75 16.69 -5.75
N LEU A 288 5.60 16.75 -4.72
CA LEU A 288 6.67 17.73 -4.63
C LEU A 288 7.67 17.62 -5.79
N LEU A 289 8.12 16.40 -6.12
CA LEU A 289 9.05 16.20 -7.24
C LEU A 289 8.44 16.55 -8.59
N ARG A 290 7.13 16.36 -8.74
CA ARG A 290 6.42 16.62 -10.00
C ARG A 290 6.08 18.10 -10.19
N HIS A 291 5.67 18.77 -9.13
CA HIS A 291 5.08 20.11 -9.21
C HIS A 291 5.97 21.21 -8.63
N GLY A 292 7.04 20.85 -7.92
CA GLY A 292 7.89 21.79 -7.23
C GLY A 292 7.20 22.43 -6.02
N THR A 293 7.72 23.58 -5.61
CA THR A 293 7.24 24.36 -4.46
C THR A 293 7.63 25.82 -4.62
N ASP A 294 6.87 26.72 -4.00
CA ASP A 294 7.23 28.15 -3.89
C ASP A 294 8.09 28.44 -2.64
N ASP A 295 8.29 27.45 -1.76
CA ASP A 295 9.20 27.59 -0.62
C ASP A 295 10.65 27.63 -1.11
N ALA A 296 11.33 28.76 -0.87
CA ALA A 296 12.69 28.96 -1.37
C ALA A 296 13.71 27.97 -0.77
N ALA A 297 13.56 27.58 0.50
CA ALA A 297 14.48 26.64 1.14
C ALA A 297 14.31 25.23 0.60
N LEU A 298 13.05 24.79 0.41
CA LEU A 298 12.75 23.50 -0.17
C LEU A 298 13.08 23.45 -1.68
N THR A 299 12.92 24.56 -2.40
CA THR A 299 13.39 24.70 -3.79
C THR A 299 14.88 24.41 -3.91
N THR A 300 15.72 25.03 -3.06
CA THR A 300 17.16 24.75 -3.04
C THR A 300 17.47 23.28 -2.70
N GLN A 301 16.69 22.64 -1.83
CA GLN A 301 16.86 21.22 -1.51
C GLN A 301 16.46 20.30 -2.68
N LEU A 302 15.41 20.65 -3.43
CA LEU A 302 15.01 19.95 -4.65
C LEU A 302 16.07 20.08 -5.75
N GLU A 303 16.59 21.28 -5.99
CA GLU A 303 17.68 21.51 -6.94
C GLU A 303 18.90 20.65 -6.61
N ALA A 304 19.19 20.44 -5.31
CA ALA A 304 20.27 19.56 -4.88
C ALA A 304 20.04 18.10 -5.31
N LEU A 305 18.80 17.60 -5.35
CA LEU A 305 18.53 16.24 -5.81
C LEU A 305 18.85 16.04 -7.30
N ALA A 306 18.96 17.12 -8.08
CA ALA A 306 19.27 17.10 -9.51
C ALA A 306 18.32 16.22 -10.35
N VAL A 307 17.06 16.08 -9.90
CA VAL A 307 16.03 15.32 -10.60
C VAL A 307 15.64 16.08 -11.89
N PRO A 308 15.57 15.41 -13.04
CA PRO A 308 15.06 16.03 -14.27
C PRO A 308 13.59 16.45 -14.09
N ASP A 309 13.10 17.34 -14.95
CA ASP A 309 11.68 17.71 -14.96
C ASP A 309 10.81 16.45 -15.11
N VAL A 310 9.87 16.25 -14.18
CA VAL A 310 9.02 15.05 -14.14
C VAL A 310 7.67 15.35 -14.80
N GLU A 311 7.45 14.79 -15.98
CA GLU A 311 6.14 14.85 -16.66
C GLU A 311 5.25 13.65 -16.31
N HIS A 312 5.85 12.47 -16.08
CA HIS A 312 5.12 11.22 -15.86
C HIS A 312 5.54 10.52 -14.57
N THR A 313 4.57 9.96 -13.85
CA THR A 313 4.80 9.24 -12.59
C THR A 313 4.17 7.85 -12.64
N VAL A 314 4.97 6.81 -12.41
CA VAL A 314 4.50 5.42 -12.40
C VAL A 314 4.96 4.72 -11.13
N ALA A 315 4.05 4.02 -10.45
CA ALA A 315 4.35 3.23 -9.27
C ALA A 315 4.27 1.71 -9.54
N TRP A 316 5.18 0.92 -8.98
CA TRP A 316 5.05 -0.54 -8.94
C TRP A 316 5.46 -1.11 -7.58
N GLY A 317 4.95 -2.30 -7.30
CA GLY A 317 5.20 -3.01 -6.06
C GLY A 317 4.81 -4.48 -6.18
N ASN A 318 5.55 -5.33 -5.48
CA ASN A 318 5.37 -6.78 -5.48
C ASN A 318 4.81 -7.24 -4.13
N SER A 319 3.78 -8.10 -4.16
CA SER A 319 3.21 -8.76 -2.99
C SER A 319 2.61 -7.74 -2.00
N GLN A 320 3.20 -7.57 -0.81
CA GLN A 320 2.80 -6.54 0.17
C GLN A 320 2.74 -5.16 -0.46
N SER A 321 3.75 -4.78 -1.24
CA SER A 321 3.78 -3.45 -1.84
C SER A 321 2.79 -3.28 -2.99
N GLY A 322 2.45 -4.36 -3.71
CA GLY A 322 1.33 -4.37 -4.66
C GLY A 322 -0.03 -4.20 -3.98
N ARG A 323 -0.23 -4.81 -2.80
CA ARG A 323 -1.42 -4.61 -1.97
C ARG A 323 -1.51 -3.16 -1.47
N LEU A 324 -0.39 -2.54 -1.11
CA LEU A 324 -0.38 -1.13 -0.74
C LEU A 324 -0.84 -0.25 -1.90
N LEU A 325 -0.36 -0.48 -3.12
CA LEU A 325 -0.82 0.28 -4.29
C LEU A 325 -2.33 0.16 -4.53
N ARG A 326 -2.90 -1.03 -4.32
CA ARG A 326 -4.36 -1.22 -4.39
C ARG A 326 -5.07 -0.40 -3.30
N LEU A 327 -4.58 -0.43 -2.06
CA LEU A 327 -5.17 0.33 -0.96
C LEU A 327 -5.01 1.85 -1.16
N PHE A 328 -3.88 2.29 -1.69
CA PHE A 328 -3.55 3.67 -2.00
C PHE A 328 -4.58 4.27 -2.97
N LEU A 329 -4.94 3.52 -4.02
CA LEU A 329 -6.00 3.91 -4.95
C LEU A 329 -7.38 3.87 -4.29
N TYR A 330 -7.72 2.78 -3.58
CA TYR A 330 -9.01 2.62 -2.93
C TYR A 330 -9.30 3.72 -1.90
N GLN A 331 -8.30 4.13 -1.12
CA GLN A 331 -8.43 5.21 -0.14
C GLN A 331 -8.21 6.61 -0.73
N GLY A 332 -8.00 6.70 -2.05
CA GLY A 332 -7.89 7.97 -2.77
C GLY A 332 -6.65 8.77 -2.42
N PHE A 333 -5.51 8.12 -2.13
CA PHE A 333 -4.22 8.80 -1.95
C PHE A 333 -3.57 9.22 -3.28
N ASN A 334 -4.16 8.85 -4.43
CA ASN A 334 -3.70 9.32 -5.75
C ASN A 334 -4.07 10.77 -6.08
N GLU A 335 -4.71 11.45 -5.15
CA GLU A 335 -5.02 12.87 -5.17
C GLU A 335 -4.15 13.57 -4.14
N ASP A 336 -3.35 14.54 -4.58
CA ASP A 336 -2.54 15.40 -3.69
C ASP A 336 -3.41 16.44 -2.96
N LEU A 337 -2.81 17.25 -2.09
CA LEU A 337 -3.57 18.26 -1.33
C LEU A 337 -4.13 19.42 -2.17
N GLU A 338 -3.71 19.55 -3.42
CA GLU A 338 -4.23 20.52 -4.38
C GLU A 338 -5.24 19.89 -5.37
N GLY A 339 -5.59 18.61 -5.19
CA GLY A 339 -6.53 17.90 -6.06
C GLY A 339 -5.93 17.38 -7.36
N ARG A 340 -4.59 17.34 -7.48
CA ARG A 340 -3.86 16.86 -8.66
C ARG A 340 -3.56 15.37 -8.55
N ARG A 341 -3.34 14.74 -9.71
CA ARG A 341 -3.00 13.31 -9.78
C ARG A 341 -1.54 13.07 -9.41
N VAL A 342 -1.33 12.16 -8.46
CA VAL A 342 0.01 11.74 -7.99
C VAL A 342 0.68 10.79 -8.98
N PHE A 343 0.05 9.64 -9.27
CA PHE A 343 0.54 8.64 -10.23
C PHE A 343 -0.34 8.59 -11.47
N ASP A 344 0.29 8.64 -12.65
CA ASP A 344 -0.38 8.38 -13.93
C ASP A 344 -0.49 6.89 -14.24
N GLY A 345 0.44 6.08 -13.73
CA GLY A 345 0.45 4.62 -13.89
C GLY A 345 0.65 3.89 -12.58
N VAL A 346 -0.05 2.78 -12.37
CA VAL A 346 0.14 1.92 -11.18
C VAL A 346 0.17 0.44 -11.58
N MET A 347 1.20 -0.28 -11.14
CA MET A 347 1.39 -1.70 -11.43
C MET A 347 1.48 -2.55 -10.15
N PRO A 348 0.35 -3.02 -9.61
CA PRO A 348 0.33 -4.02 -8.55
C PRO A 348 0.74 -5.38 -9.12
N VAL A 349 1.81 -5.95 -8.59
CA VAL A 349 2.31 -7.28 -8.98
C VAL A 349 2.10 -8.26 -7.84
N ILE A 350 1.57 -9.45 -8.16
CA ILE A 350 1.30 -10.57 -7.25
C ILE A 350 0.54 -10.16 -5.97
N ALA A 351 -0.34 -9.17 -6.08
CA ALA A 351 -1.07 -8.60 -4.95
C ALA A 351 -2.30 -9.43 -4.53
N GLY A 352 -2.86 -10.22 -5.46
CA GLY A 352 -4.15 -10.87 -5.26
C GLY A 352 -5.31 -9.88 -5.20
N ALA A 353 -6.36 -10.24 -4.47
CA ALA A 353 -7.48 -9.35 -4.15
C ALA A 353 -7.14 -8.32 -3.07
N GLY A 354 -6.11 -8.61 -2.28
CA GLY A 354 -5.89 -8.00 -0.99
C GLY A 354 -5.46 -6.54 -0.98
N TYR A 355 -5.75 -5.94 0.16
CA TYR A 355 -5.16 -4.76 0.76
C TYR A 355 -4.21 -5.20 1.87
N GLY A 356 -4.04 -4.39 2.91
CA GLY A 356 -3.41 -4.82 4.14
C GLY A 356 -3.73 -3.87 5.27
N MET A 357 -3.22 -4.21 6.45
CA MET A 357 -3.27 -3.33 7.62
C MET A 357 -2.24 -2.21 7.50
N PHE A 358 -2.44 -1.29 6.54
CA PHE A 358 -1.50 -0.18 6.28
C PHE A 358 -2.01 1.16 6.83
N ASN A 359 -3.33 1.31 7.01
CA ASN A 359 -3.97 2.51 7.51
C ASN A 359 -5.04 2.18 8.55
N ASN A 360 -4.60 1.43 9.56
CA ASN A 360 -5.43 0.95 10.66
C ASN A 360 -4.78 1.38 11.98
N ARG A 361 -5.58 1.57 13.02
CA ARG A 361 -5.03 1.62 14.38
C ARG A 361 -4.45 0.25 14.71
N PHE A 362 -3.25 0.21 15.29
CA PHE A 362 -2.48 -1.02 15.49
C PHE A 362 -2.23 -1.76 14.16
N ALA A 363 -1.90 -1.01 13.11
CA ALA A 363 -1.52 -1.54 11.80
C ALA A 363 -0.37 -2.55 11.89
N MET A 364 -0.52 -3.69 11.22
CA MET A 364 0.52 -4.72 11.09
C MET A 364 0.74 -5.00 9.60
N PRO A 365 1.48 -4.14 8.87
CA PRO A 365 1.59 -4.20 7.41
C PRO A 365 2.07 -5.54 6.86
N THR A 366 2.76 -6.31 7.68
CA THR A 366 3.47 -7.54 7.30
C THR A 366 2.57 -8.76 7.31
N ARG A 367 1.42 -8.67 8.00
CA ARG A 367 0.42 -9.70 8.11
C ARG A 367 -0.37 -9.83 6.81
N THR A 368 -0.59 -11.08 6.44
CA THR A 368 -1.24 -11.46 5.19
C THR A 368 -1.62 -12.94 5.30
N ASN A 369 -2.78 -13.35 4.79
CA ASN A 369 -3.26 -14.74 4.83
C ASN A 369 -2.28 -15.69 4.12
N GLY A 370 -1.84 -16.76 4.77
CA GLY A 370 -1.13 -17.86 4.14
C GLY A 370 -2.09 -18.96 3.72
N GLN A 371 -1.55 -20.08 3.25
CA GLN A 371 -2.33 -21.31 3.10
C GLN A 371 -2.74 -21.88 4.47
N HIS A 372 -1.95 -21.66 5.51
CA HIS A 372 -2.16 -22.26 6.82
C HIS A 372 -2.74 -21.27 7.86
N GLU A 373 -2.40 -19.98 7.74
CA GLU A 373 -2.51 -19.01 8.83
C GLU A 373 -3.01 -17.62 8.40
N ASN A 374 -3.21 -16.74 9.37
CA ASN A 374 -3.52 -15.31 9.21
C ASN A 374 -4.84 -15.01 8.46
N HIS A 375 -5.74 -15.97 8.30
CA HIS A 375 -7.01 -15.78 7.54
C HIS A 375 -7.94 -14.73 8.16
N LEU A 376 -7.79 -14.44 9.46
CA LEU A 376 -8.66 -13.50 10.19
C LEU A 376 -8.12 -12.06 10.25
N TYR A 377 -6.95 -11.79 9.67
CA TYR A 377 -6.49 -10.41 9.55
C TYR A 377 -7.26 -9.69 8.43
N PRO A 378 -7.63 -8.41 8.60
CA PRO A 378 -8.42 -7.66 7.63
C PRO A 378 -7.55 -7.19 6.46
N ASN A 379 -7.07 -8.14 5.67
CA ASN A 379 -6.22 -7.88 4.50
C ASN A 379 -6.99 -8.03 3.20
N ASP A 380 -7.97 -8.93 3.12
CA ASP A 380 -8.77 -9.14 1.92
C ASP A 380 -10.23 -8.76 2.24
N TYR A 381 -10.63 -7.55 1.85
CA TYR A 381 -12.00 -7.06 2.06
C TYR A 381 -12.51 -6.34 0.81
N TYR A 382 -13.83 -6.30 0.64
CA TYR A 382 -14.48 -5.61 -0.46
C TYR A 382 -14.16 -4.10 -0.45
N PRO A 383 -14.00 -3.44 -1.61
CA PRO A 383 -14.10 -3.96 -2.98
C PRO A 383 -12.84 -4.66 -3.48
N PHE A 384 -12.95 -5.53 -4.49
CA PHE A 384 -11.80 -6.27 -5.02
C PHE A 384 -11.39 -5.83 -6.43
N THR A 385 -12.32 -5.30 -7.17
CA THR A 385 -12.24 -5.02 -8.60
C THR A 385 -12.05 -3.53 -8.85
N TYR A 386 -11.63 -3.16 -10.06
CA TYR A 386 -11.30 -1.77 -10.41
C TYR A 386 -12.49 -0.96 -10.98
N GLY A 387 -13.59 -1.61 -11.38
CA GLY A 387 -14.73 -0.99 -12.04
C GLY A 387 -15.93 -0.80 -11.11
N ASP A 388 -16.93 0.00 -11.49
CA ASP A 388 -18.14 0.14 -10.65
C ASP A 388 -19.19 -0.96 -10.94
N ASN A 389 -18.93 -1.82 -11.94
CA ASN A 389 -19.90 -2.81 -12.47
C ASN A 389 -19.79 -4.20 -11.81
N ASP A 390 -19.20 -4.26 -10.62
CA ASP A 390 -18.61 -5.50 -10.12
C ASP A 390 -19.53 -6.30 -9.20
N GLY A 391 -20.80 -5.89 -9.11
CA GLY A 391 -21.75 -6.44 -8.16
C GLY A 391 -21.74 -5.67 -6.84
N LEU A 392 -22.80 -5.86 -6.07
CA LEU A 392 -22.91 -5.31 -4.72
C LEU A 392 -22.12 -6.20 -3.76
N ASP A 393 -21.56 -5.63 -2.70
CA ASP A 393 -21.14 -6.43 -1.54
C ASP A 393 -22.34 -7.29 -1.08
N PRO A 394 -22.25 -8.64 -1.11
CA PRO A 394 -23.36 -9.51 -0.77
C PRO A 394 -23.81 -9.38 0.69
N TYR A 395 -22.97 -8.80 1.56
CA TYR A 395 -23.28 -8.61 2.97
C TYR A 395 -23.89 -7.24 3.27
N SER A 396 -23.29 -6.14 2.76
CA SER A 396 -23.78 -4.78 3.02
C SER A 396 -24.73 -4.22 1.96
N GLY A 397 -24.79 -4.84 0.78
CA GLY A 397 -25.56 -4.35 -0.37
C GLY A 397 -24.99 -3.08 -1.02
N ARG A 398 -23.78 -2.67 -0.64
CA ARG A 398 -23.16 -1.44 -1.13
C ARG A 398 -22.35 -1.69 -2.42
N PRO A 399 -22.49 -0.83 -3.45
CA PRO A 399 -21.55 -0.83 -4.57
C PRO A 399 -20.28 -0.07 -4.17
N ASP A 400 -19.12 -0.56 -4.58
CA ASP A 400 -17.84 0.12 -4.46
C ASP A 400 -16.77 -0.46 -5.41
N SER A 401 -15.67 0.26 -5.60
CA SER A 401 -14.56 -0.18 -6.44
C SER A 401 -13.21 0.39 -6.02
N VAL A 402 -12.11 -0.26 -6.40
CA VAL A 402 -10.74 0.21 -6.11
C VAL A 402 -10.48 1.59 -6.72
N LEU A 403 -11.10 1.93 -7.86
CA LEU A 403 -10.89 3.22 -8.52
C LEU A 403 -11.99 4.25 -8.26
N ARG A 404 -12.99 3.93 -7.44
CA ARG A 404 -14.15 4.83 -7.29
C ARG A 404 -13.76 6.22 -6.81
N LEU A 405 -12.93 6.31 -5.78
CA LEU A 405 -12.52 7.60 -5.23
C LEU A 405 -11.66 8.39 -6.22
N THR A 406 -10.69 7.74 -6.87
CA THR A 406 -9.83 8.40 -7.86
C THR A 406 -10.61 8.83 -9.10
N ARG A 407 -11.68 8.11 -9.48
CA ARG A 407 -12.62 8.53 -10.53
C ARG A 407 -13.36 9.79 -10.17
N ASN A 408 -13.89 9.85 -8.94
CA ASN A 408 -14.62 11.01 -8.46
C ASN A 408 -13.76 12.27 -8.37
N THR A 409 -12.44 12.11 -8.19
CA THR A 409 -11.49 13.22 -8.08
C THR A 409 -10.69 13.47 -9.37
N ASN A 410 -11.02 12.78 -10.48
CA ASN A 410 -10.31 12.85 -11.76
C ASN A 410 -8.81 12.49 -11.67
N THR A 411 -8.45 11.68 -10.69
CA THR A 411 -7.08 11.21 -10.44
C THR A 411 -6.91 9.71 -10.78
N GLU A 412 -7.76 9.12 -11.62
CA GLU A 412 -7.57 7.72 -12.04
C GLU A 412 -6.24 7.53 -12.80
N PRO A 413 -5.42 6.54 -12.39
CA PRO A 413 -4.27 6.13 -13.17
C PRO A 413 -4.65 5.10 -14.25
N LYS A 414 -3.72 4.85 -15.17
CA LYS A 414 -3.66 3.58 -15.93
C LYS A 414 -3.14 2.47 -15.00
N VAL A 415 -3.80 1.32 -14.99
CA VAL A 415 -3.45 0.22 -14.08
C VAL A 415 -3.06 -1.04 -14.87
N MET A 416 -1.96 -1.67 -14.47
CA MET A 416 -1.65 -3.05 -14.87
C MET A 416 -1.57 -3.95 -13.65
N HIS A 417 -2.55 -4.85 -13.48
CA HIS A 417 -2.49 -5.85 -12.42
C HIS A 417 -1.88 -7.14 -12.97
N ILE A 418 -0.77 -7.56 -12.38
CA ILE A 418 -0.08 -8.81 -12.72
C ILE A 418 -0.21 -9.79 -11.57
N GLN A 419 -0.58 -11.05 -11.84
CA GLN A 419 -0.60 -12.12 -10.84
C GLN A 419 0.02 -13.40 -11.38
N THR A 420 0.39 -14.31 -10.48
CA THR A 420 0.73 -15.69 -10.86
C THR A 420 -0.40 -16.65 -10.49
N SER A 421 -0.27 -17.92 -10.87
CA SER A 421 -1.18 -18.97 -10.37
C SER A 421 -1.25 -19.02 -8.84
N ASN A 422 -0.18 -18.67 -8.11
CA ASN A 422 -0.18 -18.67 -6.65
C ASN A 422 -1.28 -17.77 -6.05
N GLU A 423 -1.57 -16.63 -6.67
CA GLU A 423 -2.52 -15.66 -6.12
C GLU A 423 -3.96 -16.18 -6.19
N TYR A 424 -4.27 -16.99 -7.20
CA TYR A 424 -5.55 -17.70 -7.29
C TYR A 424 -5.71 -18.73 -6.18
N TRP A 425 -4.61 -19.32 -5.73
CA TRP A 425 -4.61 -20.31 -4.66
C TRP A 425 -4.78 -19.66 -3.29
N ILE A 426 -3.98 -18.65 -2.94
CA ILE A 426 -3.88 -18.19 -1.55
C ILE A 426 -4.19 -16.69 -1.33
N ARG A 427 -4.59 -15.96 -2.38
CA ARG A 427 -4.79 -14.50 -2.33
C ARG A 427 -6.06 -14.02 -3.03
N GLY A 428 -7.04 -14.90 -3.21
CA GLY A 428 -8.30 -14.54 -3.89
C GLY A 428 -8.09 -13.99 -5.30
N GLY A 429 -7.10 -14.49 -6.06
CA GLY A 429 -6.67 -13.92 -7.34
C GLY A 429 -7.76 -13.80 -8.43
N SER A 430 -8.89 -14.49 -8.27
CA SER A 430 -10.08 -14.29 -9.11
C SER A 430 -10.86 -13.02 -8.81
N LEU A 431 -10.90 -12.58 -7.55
CA LEU A 431 -11.78 -11.50 -7.10
C LEU A 431 -11.48 -10.14 -7.73
N PRO A 432 -10.26 -9.81 -8.18
CA PRO A 432 -10.03 -8.60 -8.99
C PRO A 432 -10.72 -8.54 -10.35
N HIS A 433 -11.26 -9.66 -10.85
CA HIS A 433 -11.93 -9.75 -12.16
C HIS A 433 -13.20 -10.61 -12.17
N THR A 434 -13.72 -10.93 -10.98
CA THR A 434 -15.00 -11.63 -10.79
C THR A 434 -15.83 -10.89 -9.74
N ASP A 435 -17.14 -11.19 -9.67
CA ASP A 435 -17.98 -10.64 -8.60
C ASP A 435 -17.51 -11.13 -7.21
N PRO A 436 -17.97 -10.51 -6.10
CA PRO A 436 -17.51 -10.88 -4.76
C PRO A 436 -17.77 -12.34 -4.36
N LEU A 437 -18.62 -13.05 -5.10
CA LEU A 437 -18.93 -14.47 -4.89
C LEU A 437 -18.15 -15.40 -5.84
N GLY A 438 -17.36 -14.86 -6.77
CA GLY A 438 -16.60 -15.61 -7.77
C GLY A 438 -17.48 -16.34 -8.78
N GLN A 439 -18.71 -15.86 -9.04
CA GLN A 439 -19.72 -16.55 -9.86
C GLN A 439 -19.80 -16.05 -11.30
N ARG A 440 -19.33 -14.83 -11.55
CA ARG A 440 -19.43 -14.16 -12.86
C ARG A 440 -18.23 -13.25 -13.08
N ASP A 441 -17.74 -13.20 -14.31
CA ASP A 441 -16.69 -12.28 -14.71
C ASP A 441 -17.18 -10.83 -14.61
N THR A 442 -16.28 -9.93 -14.23
CA THR A 442 -16.55 -8.50 -14.21
C THR A 442 -15.99 -7.80 -15.44
N VAL A 443 -16.49 -6.58 -15.70
CA VAL A 443 -15.98 -5.76 -16.79
C VAL A 443 -14.75 -5.01 -16.30
N ILE A 444 -13.59 -5.34 -16.87
CA ILE A 444 -12.36 -4.60 -16.61
C ILE A 444 -12.44 -3.22 -17.29
N PRO A 445 -12.23 -2.10 -16.57
CA PRO A 445 -12.24 -0.76 -17.15
C PRO A 445 -11.19 -0.57 -18.26
N ASP A 446 -11.43 0.36 -19.19
CA ASP A 446 -10.56 0.57 -20.35
C ASP A 446 -9.13 1.02 -19.97
N ASN A 447 -8.99 1.75 -18.86
CA ASN A 447 -7.71 2.17 -18.27
C ASN A 447 -7.04 1.07 -17.42
N VAL A 448 -7.57 -0.15 -17.41
CA VAL A 448 -7.03 -1.28 -16.65
C VAL A 448 -6.61 -2.42 -17.60
N ARG A 449 -5.48 -3.04 -17.32
CA ARG A 449 -5.06 -4.31 -17.90
C ARG A 449 -4.80 -5.34 -16.81
N PHE A 450 -5.10 -6.59 -17.13
CA PHE A 450 -4.94 -7.70 -16.21
C PHE A 450 -4.18 -8.85 -16.88
N TYR A 451 -3.13 -9.33 -16.21
CA TYR A 451 -2.29 -10.42 -16.72
C TYR A 451 -2.10 -11.49 -15.65
N ALA A 452 -2.36 -12.74 -16.02
CA ALA A 452 -2.11 -13.91 -15.17
C ALA A 452 -0.99 -14.77 -15.77
N ILE A 453 0.10 -14.93 -15.02
CA ILE A 453 1.24 -15.77 -15.39
C ILE A 453 0.99 -17.19 -14.86
N GLY A 454 0.57 -18.07 -15.77
CA GLY A 454 0.23 -19.45 -15.45
C GLY A 454 1.43 -20.28 -14.99
N GLY A 455 1.19 -21.19 -14.05
CA GLY A 455 2.17 -22.18 -13.61
C GLY A 455 3.37 -21.61 -12.88
N SER A 456 3.24 -20.46 -12.22
CA SER A 456 4.33 -19.81 -11.45
C SER A 456 3.98 -19.70 -9.97
N GLN A 457 5.02 -19.76 -9.12
CA GLN A 457 4.90 -19.48 -7.69
C GLN A 457 4.90 -17.98 -7.41
N HIS A 458 4.61 -17.60 -6.16
CA HIS A 458 4.52 -16.20 -5.73
C HIS A 458 5.74 -15.35 -6.12
N GLY A 459 6.95 -15.80 -5.74
CA GLY A 459 8.20 -15.15 -6.12
C GLY A 459 8.70 -15.65 -7.48
N SER A 460 9.37 -14.79 -8.24
CA SER A 460 10.03 -15.19 -9.48
C SER A 460 11.17 -16.16 -9.20
N GLY A 461 11.18 -17.31 -9.88
CA GLY A 461 12.25 -18.29 -9.80
C GLY A 461 13.49 -17.90 -10.62
N SER A 462 14.52 -18.76 -10.58
CA SER A 462 15.78 -18.58 -11.31
C SER A 462 15.78 -19.13 -12.74
N GLY A 463 14.69 -19.76 -13.17
CA GLY A 463 14.61 -20.55 -14.41
C GLY A 463 15.30 -21.91 -14.31
N GLN A 464 15.93 -22.25 -13.18
CA GLN A 464 16.70 -23.48 -13.00
C GLN A 464 16.01 -24.42 -12.00
N PRO A 465 15.63 -25.65 -12.40
CA PRO A 465 15.14 -26.65 -11.47
C PRO A 465 16.15 -26.95 -10.36
N ARG A 466 15.64 -27.30 -9.17
CA ARG A 466 16.45 -27.66 -8.01
C ARG A 466 15.82 -28.84 -7.27
N GLU A 467 16.58 -29.45 -6.36
CA GLU A 467 16.07 -30.49 -5.47
C GLU A 467 15.05 -29.93 -4.46
N ALA A 468 14.15 -30.81 -4.00
CA ALA A 468 13.21 -30.47 -2.94
C ALA A 468 13.95 -30.16 -1.64
N THR A 469 13.65 -28.99 -1.05
CA THR A 469 14.24 -28.58 0.25
C THR A 469 13.24 -28.63 1.40
N ALA A 470 11.95 -28.54 1.10
CA ALA A 470 10.86 -28.65 2.06
C ALA A 470 9.67 -29.34 1.39
N GLY A 471 9.08 -30.35 2.03
CA GLY A 471 8.00 -31.15 1.45
C GLY A 471 8.47 -32.12 0.35
N GLN A 472 7.52 -32.62 -0.45
CA GLN A 472 7.76 -33.65 -1.48
C GLN A 472 8.23 -33.10 -2.82
N LEU A 473 8.05 -31.80 -3.08
CA LEU A 473 8.31 -31.18 -4.38
C LEU A 473 9.29 -30.02 -4.24
N PRO A 474 10.11 -29.75 -5.26
CA PRO A 474 10.92 -28.55 -5.30
C PRO A 474 10.07 -27.30 -5.56
N ASN A 475 10.60 -26.15 -5.15
CA ASN A 475 10.01 -24.87 -5.53
C ASN A 475 9.99 -24.72 -7.05
N ASN A 476 8.97 -24.04 -7.55
CA ASN A 476 8.79 -23.82 -8.98
C ASN A 476 9.91 -22.92 -9.53
N PRO A 477 10.67 -23.36 -10.56
CA PRO A 477 11.78 -22.58 -11.08
C PRO A 477 11.35 -21.44 -12.02
N ASN A 478 10.08 -21.34 -12.40
CA ASN A 478 9.63 -20.39 -13.43
C ASN A 478 10.03 -18.94 -13.10
N MET A 479 10.76 -18.33 -14.03
CA MET A 479 11.19 -16.94 -13.96
C MET A 479 10.18 -16.07 -14.70
N TRP A 480 9.51 -15.19 -13.96
CA TRP A 480 8.50 -14.30 -14.53
C TRP A 480 8.89 -12.81 -14.50
N THR A 481 9.97 -12.45 -13.82
CA THR A 481 10.48 -11.07 -13.73
C THR A 481 10.62 -10.38 -15.10
N PRO A 482 11.15 -11.01 -16.17
CA PRO A 482 11.26 -10.36 -17.47
C PRO A 482 9.90 -9.92 -18.06
N PHE A 483 8.81 -10.65 -17.76
CA PHE A 483 7.46 -10.22 -18.16
C PHE A 483 7.00 -8.99 -17.37
N ALA A 484 7.26 -8.95 -16.07
CA ALA A 484 6.93 -7.80 -15.23
C ALA A 484 7.72 -6.55 -15.66
N ASP A 485 9.02 -6.69 -15.96
CA ASP A 485 9.85 -5.58 -16.45
C ASP A 485 9.35 -5.06 -17.81
N THR A 486 9.01 -5.97 -18.72
CA THR A 486 8.46 -5.59 -20.03
C THR A 486 7.12 -4.87 -19.90
N LEU A 487 6.26 -5.34 -18.98
CA LEU A 487 4.96 -4.70 -18.72
C LEU A 487 5.11 -3.36 -18.00
N LEU A 488 6.13 -3.17 -17.16
CA LEU A 488 6.44 -1.87 -16.57
C LEU A 488 6.85 -0.86 -17.65
N ALA A 489 7.74 -1.25 -18.58
CA ALA A 489 8.07 -0.42 -19.72
C ALA A 489 6.85 -0.11 -20.60
N ALA A 490 5.97 -1.09 -20.83
CA ALA A 490 4.72 -0.88 -21.56
C ALA A 490 3.75 0.05 -20.81
N LEU A 491 3.72 0.04 -19.47
CA LEU A 491 2.92 0.96 -18.67
C LEU A 491 3.46 2.39 -18.76
N VAL A 492 4.78 2.56 -18.72
CA VAL A 492 5.41 3.87 -18.94
C VAL A 492 5.01 4.41 -20.32
N ASN A 493 5.19 3.65 -21.39
CA ASN A 493 4.77 4.08 -22.73
C ASN A 493 3.27 4.38 -22.77
N TRP A 494 2.43 3.51 -22.20
CA TRP A 494 1.01 3.77 -22.17
C TRP A 494 0.69 5.08 -21.48
N VAL A 495 1.35 5.40 -20.38
CA VAL A 495 1.20 6.67 -19.67
C VAL A 495 1.69 7.87 -20.48
N SER A 496 2.88 7.78 -21.08
CA SER A 496 3.57 8.93 -21.66
C SER A 496 3.09 9.31 -23.06
N ASP A 497 2.76 8.33 -23.90
CA ASP A 497 2.43 8.57 -25.31
C ASP A 497 1.13 7.89 -25.78
N ASP A 498 0.32 7.40 -24.83
CA ASP A 498 -0.92 6.66 -25.08
C ASP A 498 -0.76 5.35 -25.88
N THR A 499 0.46 4.83 -26.03
CA THR A 499 0.67 3.53 -26.69
C THR A 499 0.04 2.40 -25.89
N PRO A 500 -1.01 1.72 -26.40
CA PRO A 500 -1.70 0.72 -25.63
C PRO A 500 -0.79 -0.51 -25.39
N PRO A 501 -0.79 -1.06 -24.17
CA PRO A 501 -0.11 -2.30 -23.87
C PRO A 501 -0.82 -3.49 -24.52
N PRO A 502 -0.22 -4.70 -24.50
CA PRO A 502 -0.91 -5.91 -24.94
C PRO A 502 -2.31 -6.06 -24.32
N PRO A 503 -3.29 -6.65 -25.02
CA PRO A 503 -4.59 -6.94 -24.42
C PRO A 503 -4.46 -7.83 -23.17
N SER A 504 -5.34 -7.62 -22.21
CA SER A 504 -5.40 -8.43 -20.99
C SER A 504 -5.47 -9.93 -21.29
N ARG A 505 -4.77 -10.73 -20.49
CA ARG A 505 -4.72 -12.20 -20.58
C ARG A 505 -4.85 -12.80 -19.19
N TYR A 506 -6.03 -13.33 -18.88
CA TYR A 506 -6.36 -13.88 -17.57
C TYR A 506 -7.46 -14.94 -17.71
N PRO A 507 -7.56 -15.89 -16.76
CA PRO A 507 -8.60 -16.91 -16.77
C PRO A 507 -9.99 -16.28 -16.53
N LYS A 508 -11.00 -16.77 -17.24
CA LYS A 508 -12.40 -16.30 -17.17
C LYS A 508 -13.38 -17.44 -16.99
N ILE A 509 -14.49 -17.17 -16.30
CA ILE A 509 -15.59 -18.12 -16.10
C ILE A 509 -16.31 -18.38 -17.43
N ALA A 510 -16.63 -17.31 -18.17
CA ALA A 510 -17.34 -17.41 -19.45
C ALA A 510 -16.58 -18.22 -20.52
N ASP A 511 -15.25 -18.24 -20.44
CA ASP A 511 -14.38 -18.99 -21.35
C ASP A 511 -14.08 -20.41 -20.83
N GLY A 512 -14.54 -20.77 -19.62
CA GLY A 512 -14.23 -22.05 -18.97
C GLY A 512 -12.77 -22.22 -18.57
N THR A 513 -12.02 -21.12 -18.45
CA THR A 513 -10.58 -21.11 -18.11
C THR A 513 -10.30 -20.72 -16.66
N LEU A 514 -11.29 -20.15 -15.97
CA LEU A 514 -11.33 -20.02 -14.51
C LEU A 514 -12.27 -21.09 -13.95
N VAL A 515 -11.72 -22.06 -13.23
CA VAL A 515 -12.47 -23.21 -12.71
C VAL A 515 -12.16 -23.43 -11.22
N PRO A 516 -13.08 -24.06 -10.47
CA PRO A 516 -12.81 -24.47 -9.08
C PRO A 516 -11.61 -25.40 -9.00
N SER A 517 -10.79 -25.28 -7.95
CA SER A 517 -9.61 -26.13 -7.75
C SER A 517 -9.96 -27.58 -7.41
N HIS A 518 -11.07 -27.78 -6.71
CA HIS A 518 -11.59 -29.06 -6.29
C HIS A 518 -13.04 -29.22 -6.75
N LEU A 519 -13.43 -30.45 -7.05
CA LEU A 519 -14.82 -30.83 -7.30
C LEU A 519 -15.62 -30.82 -5.98
N PRO A 520 -16.96 -30.79 -6.02
CA PRO A 520 -17.78 -30.91 -4.81
C PRO A 520 -17.52 -32.19 -3.99
N SER A 521 -16.94 -33.24 -4.60
CA SER A 521 -16.48 -34.45 -3.92
C SER A 521 -15.23 -34.25 -3.05
N GLY A 522 -14.57 -33.10 -3.14
CA GLY A 522 -13.27 -32.82 -2.52
C GLY A 522 -12.08 -33.33 -3.33
N GLU A 523 -12.31 -33.97 -4.47
CA GLU A 523 -11.24 -34.40 -5.39
C GLU A 523 -10.69 -33.21 -6.17
N ILE A 524 -9.43 -33.28 -6.57
CA ILE A 524 -8.83 -32.31 -7.49
C ILE A 524 -9.66 -32.20 -8.76
N ASN A 525 -9.95 -30.97 -9.18
CA ASN A 525 -10.53 -30.73 -10.49
C ASN A 525 -9.44 -30.86 -11.58
N PRO A 526 -9.49 -31.88 -12.46
CA PRO A 526 -8.49 -32.07 -13.52
C PRO A 526 -8.47 -30.93 -14.55
N ALA A 527 -9.54 -30.13 -14.63
CA ALA A 527 -9.56 -28.91 -15.45
C ALA A 527 -8.72 -27.78 -14.84
N ALA A 528 -8.52 -27.77 -13.52
CA ALA A 528 -7.66 -26.81 -12.84
C ALA A 528 -6.20 -27.27 -12.86
N TRP A 529 -5.95 -28.54 -12.54
CA TRP A 529 -4.62 -29.11 -12.47
C TRP A 529 -4.64 -30.65 -12.41
N SER A 530 -3.54 -31.28 -12.82
CA SER A 530 -3.40 -32.74 -12.81
C SER A 530 -2.66 -33.23 -11.56
N PRO A 531 -3.18 -34.26 -10.86
CA PRO A 531 -2.47 -34.87 -9.75
C PRO A 531 -1.14 -35.49 -10.22
N LEU A 532 -0.07 -35.24 -9.46
CA LEU A 532 1.22 -35.91 -9.64
C LEU A 532 1.23 -37.25 -8.88
N PRO A 533 1.57 -38.38 -9.53
CA PRO A 533 1.68 -39.67 -8.86
C PRO A 533 2.70 -39.64 -7.71
N GLY A 534 2.34 -40.21 -6.55
CA GLY A 534 3.23 -40.30 -5.38
C GLY A 534 3.38 -39.00 -4.59
N VAL A 535 2.69 -37.93 -4.99
CA VAL A 535 2.68 -36.64 -4.28
C VAL A 535 1.38 -36.51 -3.49
N ASN A 536 1.48 -36.03 -2.26
CA ASN A 536 0.34 -35.64 -1.44
C ASN A 536 -0.16 -34.29 -1.92
N HIS A 537 -1.45 -34.22 -2.21
CA HIS A 537 -2.10 -32.99 -2.62
C HIS A 537 -2.99 -32.43 -1.50
N PRO A 538 -3.17 -31.11 -1.40
CA PRO A 538 -4.16 -30.52 -0.52
C PRO A 538 -5.54 -31.12 -0.79
N LYS A 539 -6.31 -31.38 0.28
CA LYS A 539 -7.69 -31.90 0.19
C LYS A 539 -8.74 -30.80 0.03
N ALA A 540 -8.34 -29.57 0.36
CA ALA A 540 -9.12 -28.36 0.28
C ALA A 540 -8.13 -27.19 0.26
N MET A 541 -8.64 -26.02 -0.15
CA MET A 541 -7.90 -24.76 -0.12
C MET A 541 -8.08 -24.00 1.17
#